data_AF-A0A1E3ZNF4-F1
#
_entry.id   AF-A0A1E3ZNF4-F1
#
_cell.length_a   1.000
_cell.length_b   1.000
_cell.length_c   1.000
_cell.angle_alpha   90.00
_cell.angle_beta   90.00
_cell.angle_gamma   90.00
#
_symmetry.space_group_name_H-M   'P 1'
#
loop_
_entity.id
_entity.type
_entity.pdbx_description
1 polymer ?
#
loop_
_entity_poly.entity_id
_entity_poly.type
_entity_poly.pdbx_seq_one_letter_code
_entity_poly.pdbx_strand_id
1 'polypeptide(L)'
;MGRIWRTIVYHRLTDMYGDVPYSEAGKGATEKIYKPKYDTQKDIYYHMLSELEDATDKLDASKNNFAAADIAYKGDIQKWKKLGYSMMLRLGMRLSKVEPDVAKTWVDKAFKGGTLGSNADNLIIRGTDATGANPNLTNGQSSMFRVSFVPGRISATFFNYLKNTGDPRLKYIPAIYTDWRDNTSIKTDPAIQKGLPNGLNRTTMEKDPSYDPALGSELQYSGINRNIFAKLDGPRMFLTYAESQLLLAEAAIRGWISADAKSLYESGVAAAMRIYLEYDASANITETDIQAYLTANPFVGIGDTEKAFEQINTQYWIATFLNGYETYANVRRSGYPKLIPVNYKTAGGASDNDTDGKFPRRLRYPWQAEIALNKENYDAAVARMGGNDDMVTRVWWDKE
;
A
#
# COMPACT_ATOMS: atom_id res chain seq x y z
N MET A 1 -19.20 10.62 5.72
CA MET A 1 -18.36 10.57 4.51
C MET A 1 -17.06 11.36 4.68
N GLY A 2 -17.10 12.69 4.80
CA GLY A 2 -15.87 13.50 4.93
C GLY A 2 -14.92 13.10 6.07
N ARG A 3 -15.44 12.74 7.25
CA ARG A 3 -14.66 12.23 8.39
C ARG A 3 -13.96 10.88 8.10
N ILE A 4 -14.65 9.97 7.39
CA ILE A 4 -14.05 8.69 6.94
C ILE A 4 -12.90 8.96 5.96
N TRP A 5 -13.09 9.87 4.99
CA TRP A 5 -12.03 10.28 4.07
C TRP A 5 -10.86 10.96 4.78
N ARG A 6 -11.13 11.80 5.79
CA ARG A 6 -10.10 12.42 6.63
C ARG A 6 -9.22 11.35 7.29
N THR A 7 -9.79 10.28 7.82
CA THR A 7 -9.02 9.15 8.36
C THR A 7 -8.14 8.46 7.31
N ILE A 8 -8.61 8.32 6.07
CA ILE A 8 -7.80 7.77 4.96
C ILE A 8 -6.59 8.67 4.65
N VAL A 9 -6.72 9.99 4.77
CA VAL A 9 -5.60 10.91 4.56
C VAL A 9 -4.61 10.85 5.74
N TYR A 10 -5.13 10.97 6.96
CA TYR A 10 -4.27 11.08 8.14
C TYR A 10 -3.56 9.79 8.54
N HIS A 11 -4.16 8.60 8.33
CA HIS A 11 -3.43 7.36 8.60
C HIS A 11 -2.19 7.24 7.71
N ARG A 12 -2.28 7.62 6.43
CA ARG A 12 -1.10 7.64 5.54
C ARG A 12 -0.04 8.59 6.07
N LEU A 13 -0.45 9.79 6.47
CA LEU A 13 0.46 10.79 6.99
C LEU A 13 1.19 10.29 8.25
N THR A 14 0.46 9.84 9.26
CA THR A 14 1.08 9.37 10.51
C THR A 14 1.86 8.06 10.29
N ASP A 15 1.42 7.16 9.41
CA ASP A 15 2.17 5.92 9.12
C ASP A 15 3.51 6.20 8.45
N MET A 16 3.66 7.31 7.72
CA MET A 16 4.93 7.70 7.11
C MET A 16 5.85 8.43 8.09
N TYR A 17 5.30 9.32 8.93
CA TYR A 17 6.12 10.28 9.67
C TYR A 17 6.12 10.08 11.20
N GLY A 18 5.15 9.38 11.78
CA GLY A 18 4.94 9.30 13.23
C GLY A 18 3.97 10.38 13.71
N ASP A 19 4.35 11.12 14.75
CA ASP A 19 3.60 12.25 15.27
C ASP A 19 3.45 13.33 14.18
N VAL A 20 2.26 13.93 14.04
CA VAL A 20 2.00 14.94 12.99
C VAL A 20 0.93 15.94 13.45
N PRO A 21 0.88 17.16 12.86
CA PRO A 21 -0.24 18.05 13.06
C PRO A 21 -1.58 17.41 12.69
N TYR A 22 -2.50 17.30 13.66
CA TYR A 22 -3.77 16.60 13.48
C TYR A 22 -4.99 17.36 14.04
N SER A 23 -5.09 17.52 15.36
CA SER A 23 -6.23 18.19 16.03
C SER A 23 -6.24 19.71 15.78
N GLU A 24 -5.04 20.29 15.62
CA GLU A 24 -4.84 21.72 15.36
C GLU A 24 -4.63 22.05 13.87
N ALA A 25 -4.51 21.03 13.02
CA ALA A 25 -4.20 21.21 11.60
C ALA A 25 -5.34 21.92 10.83
N GLY A 26 -4.97 22.83 9.93
CA GLY A 26 -5.90 23.54 9.04
C GLY A 26 -6.72 24.64 9.71
N LYS A 27 -6.44 24.98 10.97
CA LYS A 27 -7.21 25.95 11.78
C LYS A 27 -6.65 27.38 11.79
N GLY A 28 -5.72 27.70 10.88
CA GLY A 28 -5.12 29.03 10.80
C GLY A 28 -6.14 30.13 10.49
N ALA A 29 -7.12 29.87 9.62
CA ALA A 29 -8.15 30.85 9.26
C ALA A 29 -9.27 30.96 10.32
N THR A 30 -9.64 29.86 10.96
CA THR A 30 -10.81 29.79 11.86
C THR A 30 -10.46 30.06 13.32
N GLU A 31 -9.31 29.57 13.80
CA GLU A 31 -8.90 29.64 15.22
C GLU A 31 -7.54 30.34 15.40
N LYS A 32 -6.93 30.86 14.32
CA LYS A 32 -5.62 31.54 14.33
C LYS A 32 -4.47 30.67 14.84
N ILE A 33 -4.58 29.35 14.67
CA ILE A 33 -3.51 28.41 14.99
C ILE A 33 -2.59 28.27 13.76
N TYR A 34 -1.48 29.03 13.75
CA TYR A 34 -0.51 29.04 12.65
C TYR A 34 0.64 28.05 12.82
N LYS A 35 0.84 27.57 14.05
CA LYS A 35 1.91 26.63 14.44
C LYS A 35 1.26 25.44 15.14
N PRO A 36 0.54 24.57 14.40
CA PRO A 36 -0.19 23.48 15.01
C PRO A 36 0.79 22.50 15.66
N LYS A 37 0.47 22.04 16.86
CA LYS A 37 1.26 21.01 17.54
C LYS A 37 1.21 19.69 16.78
N TYR A 38 2.21 18.86 17.04
CA TYR A 38 2.27 17.49 16.57
C TYR A 38 1.59 16.59 17.60
N ASP A 39 0.43 16.04 17.24
CA ASP A 39 -0.26 15.08 18.10
C ASP A 39 0.49 13.74 18.07
N THR A 40 0.42 13.00 19.18
CA THR A 40 1.08 11.70 19.25
C THR A 40 0.40 10.72 18.30
N GLN A 41 1.18 9.84 17.66
CA GLN A 41 0.60 8.82 16.79
C GLN A 41 -0.44 7.95 17.51
N LYS A 42 -0.25 7.66 18.81
CA LYS A 42 -1.22 6.93 19.64
C LYS A 42 -2.57 7.66 19.69
N ASP A 43 -2.56 8.95 20.04
CA ASP A 43 -3.78 9.76 20.16
C ASP A 43 -4.49 9.91 18.81
N ILE A 44 -3.71 10.09 17.73
CA ILE A 44 -4.24 10.15 16.37
C ILE A 44 -4.95 8.84 16.02
N TYR A 45 -4.35 7.68 16.30
CA TYR A 45 -4.97 6.38 16.02
C TYR A 45 -6.27 6.17 16.79
N TYR A 46 -6.29 6.51 18.08
CA TYR A 46 -7.48 6.36 18.92
C TYR A 46 -8.60 7.29 18.45
N HIS A 47 -8.27 8.53 18.10
CA HIS A 47 -9.24 9.48 17.56
C HIS A 47 -9.74 9.06 16.17
N MET A 48 -8.88 8.53 15.29
CA MET A 48 -9.32 8.02 13.99
C MET A 48 -10.30 6.85 14.13
N LEU A 49 -10.07 5.94 15.09
CA LEU A 49 -10.96 4.81 15.36
C LEU A 49 -12.33 5.26 15.87
N SER A 50 -12.36 6.20 16.82
CA SER A 50 -13.63 6.77 17.31
C SER A 50 -14.36 7.57 16.23
N GLU A 51 -13.63 8.33 15.40
CA GLU A 51 -14.20 9.05 14.25
C GLU A 51 -14.83 8.08 13.23
N LEU A 52 -14.19 6.93 12.97
CA LEU A 52 -14.73 5.93 12.05
C LEU A 52 -16.01 5.31 12.58
N GLU A 53 -16.06 4.95 13.87
CA GLU A 53 -17.29 4.44 14.50
C GLU A 53 -18.41 5.47 14.40
N ASP A 54 -18.22 6.65 14.99
CA ASP A 54 -19.27 7.66 15.06
C ASP A 54 -19.70 8.16 13.67
N ALA A 55 -18.76 8.33 12.73
CA ALA A 55 -19.12 8.74 11.38
C ALA A 55 -19.85 7.64 10.62
N THR A 56 -19.53 6.36 10.83
CA THR A 56 -20.18 5.23 10.16
C THR A 56 -21.60 5.02 10.68
N ASP A 57 -21.80 5.12 11.99
CA ASP A 57 -23.11 4.99 12.63
C ASP A 57 -24.08 6.09 12.21
N LYS A 58 -23.58 7.32 12.05
CA LYS A 58 -24.38 8.49 11.64
C LYS A 58 -24.71 8.55 10.14
N LEU A 59 -24.18 7.64 9.32
CA LEU A 59 -24.53 7.58 7.91
C LEU A 59 -25.98 7.12 7.73
N ASP A 60 -26.79 7.98 7.11
CA ASP A 60 -28.23 7.79 6.91
C ASP A 60 -28.62 8.07 5.46
N ALA A 61 -29.15 7.05 4.78
CA ALA A 61 -29.56 7.13 3.38
C ALA A 61 -30.80 8.00 3.14
N SER A 62 -31.53 8.37 4.19
CA SER A 62 -32.66 9.31 4.10
C SER A 62 -32.23 10.79 4.05
N LYS A 63 -30.95 11.09 4.29
CA LYS A 63 -30.38 12.45 4.28
C LYS A 63 -29.71 12.74 2.94
N ASN A 64 -29.32 14.00 2.73
CA ASN A 64 -28.56 14.39 1.55
C ASN A 64 -27.23 13.61 1.49
N ASN A 65 -27.04 12.87 0.40
CA ASN A 65 -25.90 11.98 0.18
C ASN A 65 -24.81 12.60 -0.72
N PHE A 66 -24.97 13.85 -1.14
CA PHE A 66 -24.00 14.58 -1.98
C PHE A 66 -23.58 13.80 -3.24
N ALA A 67 -24.49 13.03 -3.84
CA ALA A 67 -24.18 12.11 -4.94
C ALA A 67 -23.39 12.74 -6.12
N ALA A 68 -23.68 14.00 -6.46
CA ALA A 68 -22.99 14.73 -7.53
C ALA A 68 -21.54 15.10 -7.18
N ALA A 69 -21.23 15.32 -5.90
CA ALA A 69 -19.89 15.69 -5.43
C ALA A 69 -19.06 14.48 -5.00
N ASP A 70 -19.70 13.37 -4.64
CA ASP A 70 -19.03 12.13 -4.28
C ASP A 70 -18.46 11.42 -5.52
N ILE A 71 -17.17 11.61 -5.75
CA ILE A 71 -16.45 10.96 -6.84
C ILE A 71 -16.12 9.48 -6.58
N ALA A 72 -16.24 9.00 -5.33
CA ALA A 72 -15.91 7.63 -4.95
C ALA A 72 -17.11 6.69 -5.13
N TYR A 73 -18.23 7.00 -4.47
CA TYR A 73 -19.39 6.10 -4.42
C TYR A 73 -20.71 6.74 -4.87
N LYS A 74 -20.67 7.95 -5.44
CA LYS A 74 -21.86 8.64 -5.97
C LYS A 74 -23.00 8.73 -4.94
N GLY A 75 -22.65 8.90 -3.67
CA GLY A 75 -23.61 9.01 -2.57
C GLY A 75 -24.18 7.66 -2.09
N ASP A 76 -23.61 6.53 -2.50
CA ASP A 76 -23.99 5.21 -1.98
C ASP A 76 -23.56 5.07 -0.50
N ILE A 77 -24.52 5.28 0.39
CA ILE A 77 -24.31 5.26 1.82
C ILE A 77 -23.90 3.87 2.34
N GLN A 78 -24.34 2.78 1.70
CA GLN A 78 -23.97 1.44 2.13
C GLN A 78 -22.50 1.16 1.83
N LYS A 79 -22.00 1.59 0.66
CA LYS A 79 -20.56 1.52 0.36
C LYS A 79 -19.72 2.36 1.31
N TRP A 80 -20.18 3.55 1.68
CA TRP A 80 -19.50 4.36 2.70
C TRP A 80 -19.46 3.70 4.07
N LYS A 81 -20.51 2.99 4.48
CA LYS A 81 -20.51 2.22 5.74
C LYS A 81 -19.51 1.07 5.69
N LYS A 82 -19.53 0.27 4.63
CA LYS A 82 -18.55 -0.81 4.42
C LYS A 82 -17.11 -0.30 4.43
N LEU A 83 -16.86 0.85 3.78
CA LEU A 83 -15.56 1.50 3.80
C LEU A 83 -15.15 1.93 5.21
N GLY A 84 -16.07 2.49 5.99
CA GLY A 84 -15.84 2.87 7.39
C GLY A 84 -15.35 1.70 8.23
N TYR A 85 -16.06 0.56 8.18
CA TYR A 85 -15.65 -0.65 8.88
C TYR A 85 -14.36 -1.26 8.32
N SER A 86 -14.14 -1.24 7.01
CA SER A 86 -12.87 -1.70 6.43
C SER A 86 -11.67 -0.84 6.83
N MET A 87 -11.85 0.47 6.93
CA MET A 87 -10.79 1.35 7.43
C MET A 87 -10.54 1.10 8.92
N MET A 88 -11.60 0.82 9.69
CA MET A 88 -11.49 0.43 11.11
C MET A 88 -10.72 -0.88 11.28
N LEU A 89 -10.98 -1.87 10.43
CA LEU A 89 -10.21 -3.12 10.37
C LEU A 89 -8.73 -2.85 10.08
N ARG A 90 -8.41 -2.02 9.09
CA ARG A 90 -7.01 -1.68 8.76
C ARG A 90 -6.30 -1.02 9.95
N LEU A 91 -6.93 -0.01 10.57
CA LEU A 91 -6.34 0.66 11.73
C LEU A 91 -6.21 -0.30 12.92
N GLY A 92 -7.25 -1.08 13.21
CA GLY A 92 -7.22 -2.08 14.28
C GLY A 92 -6.10 -3.10 14.08
N MET A 93 -5.93 -3.62 12.85
CA MET A 93 -4.85 -4.56 12.57
C MET A 93 -3.46 -3.92 12.60
N ARG A 94 -3.34 -2.61 12.33
CA ARG A 94 -2.07 -1.88 12.53
C ARG A 94 -1.63 -1.90 13.99
N LEU A 95 -2.57 -1.92 14.94
CA LEU A 95 -2.29 -1.93 16.38
C LEU A 95 -1.90 -3.31 16.93
N SER A 96 -1.91 -4.35 16.10
CA SER A 96 -1.82 -5.75 16.54
C SER A 96 -0.59 -6.12 17.37
N LYS A 97 0.51 -5.38 17.25
CA LYS A 97 1.73 -5.57 18.08
C LYS A 97 1.84 -4.60 19.26
N VAL A 98 1.34 -3.37 19.11
CA VAL A 98 1.54 -2.31 20.12
C VAL A 98 0.45 -2.28 21.19
N GLU A 99 -0.79 -2.59 20.82
CA GLU A 99 -1.97 -2.54 21.69
C GLU A 99 -2.92 -3.70 21.30
N PRO A 100 -2.54 -4.98 21.52
CA PRO A 100 -3.25 -6.14 20.98
C PRO A 100 -4.71 -6.27 21.45
N ASP A 101 -5.01 -5.91 22.71
CA ASP A 101 -6.39 -5.96 23.23
C ASP A 101 -7.27 -4.91 22.56
N VAL A 102 -6.74 -3.69 22.39
CA VAL A 102 -7.42 -2.61 21.65
C VAL A 102 -7.61 -3.03 20.20
N ALA A 103 -6.59 -3.60 19.56
CA ALA A 103 -6.66 -4.12 18.20
C ALA A 103 -7.79 -5.14 18.05
N LYS A 104 -7.85 -6.14 18.94
CA LYS A 104 -8.90 -7.16 18.95
C LYS A 104 -10.30 -6.55 19.02
N THR A 105 -10.53 -5.61 19.94
CA THR A 105 -11.83 -4.94 20.09
C THR A 105 -12.29 -4.24 18.82
N TRP A 106 -11.40 -3.46 18.18
CA TRP A 106 -11.75 -2.72 16.97
C TRP A 106 -11.90 -3.62 15.74
N VAL A 107 -11.10 -4.68 15.64
CA VAL A 107 -11.19 -5.66 14.56
C VAL A 107 -12.49 -6.46 14.65
N ASP A 108 -12.88 -6.92 15.84
CA ASP A 108 -14.16 -7.60 16.04
C ASP A 108 -15.36 -6.69 15.72
N LYS A 109 -15.29 -5.41 16.12
CA LYS A 109 -16.31 -4.40 15.76
C LYS A 109 -16.41 -4.22 14.24
N ALA A 110 -15.28 -4.06 13.56
CA ALA A 110 -15.24 -3.94 12.11
C ALA A 110 -15.79 -5.18 11.39
N PHE A 111 -15.46 -6.37 11.87
CA PHE A 111 -15.97 -7.63 11.35
C PHE A 111 -17.51 -7.72 11.48
N LYS A 112 -18.05 -7.41 12.66
CA LYS A 112 -19.51 -7.41 12.92
C LYS A 112 -20.25 -6.32 12.13
N GLY A 113 -19.62 -5.17 11.91
CA GLY A 113 -20.19 -4.06 11.15
C GLY A 113 -20.30 -4.32 9.64
N GLY A 114 -19.52 -5.27 9.12
CA GLY A 114 -19.49 -5.62 7.71
C GLY A 114 -18.54 -4.73 6.91
N THR A 115 -17.36 -5.27 6.61
CA THR A 115 -16.36 -4.67 5.72
C THR A 115 -16.83 -4.65 4.26
N LEU A 116 -15.98 -4.17 3.35
CA LEU A 116 -16.17 -4.40 1.90
C LEU A 116 -16.54 -5.86 1.63
N GLY A 117 -17.52 -6.10 0.76
CA GLY A 117 -18.06 -7.44 0.49
C GLY A 117 -17.65 -8.02 -0.88
N SER A 118 -17.17 -7.18 -1.80
CA SER A 118 -16.64 -7.60 -3.10
C SER A 118 -15.77 -6.50 -3.71
N ASN A 119 -15.12 -6.79 -4.85
CA ASN A 119 -14.38 -5.77 -5.60
C ASN A 119 -15.24 -4.57 -6.04
N ALA A 120 -16.56 -4.74 -6.18
CA ALA A 120 -17.46 -3.63 -6.52
C ALA A 120 -17.61 -2.59 -5.39
N ASP A 121 -17.19 -2.93 -4.17
CA ASP A 121 -17.18 -2.02 -3.02
C ASP A 121 -15.82 -1.31 -2.85
N ASN A 122 -14.79 -1.64 -3.64
CA ASN A 122 -13.45 -1.06 -3.51
C ASN A 122 -13.47 0.47 -3.52
N LEU A 123 -12.63 1.10 -2.69
CA LEU A 123 -12.43 2.53 -2.73
C LEU A 123 -11.40 2.88 -3.82
N ILE A 124 -11.93 3.34 -4.95
CA ILE A 124 -11.18 3.67 -6.15
C ILE A 124 -11.51 5.09 -6.58
N ILE A 125 -10.49 5.89 -6.88
CA ILE A 125 -10.65 7.19 -7.54
C ILE A 125 -10.06 7.08 -8.94
N ARG A 126 -10.83 7.49 -9.96
CA ARG A 126 -10.39 7.45 -11.36
C ARG A 126 -10.02 8.84 -11.85
N GLY A 127 -9.03 8.91 -12.73
CA GLY A 127 -8.84 10.11 -13.54
C GLY A 127 -10.05 10.30 -14.46
N THR A 128 -10.43 11.54 -14.73
CA THR A 128 -11.53 11.87 -15.64
C THR A 128 -11.04 12.42 -16.97
N ASP A 129 -9.73 12.59 -17.14
CA ASP A 129 -9.10 13.03 -18.38
C ASP A 129 -8.12 11.98 -18.91
N ALA A 130 -8.57 11.20 -19.89
CA ALA A 130 -7.74 10.20 -20.56
C ALA A 130 -6.70 10.82 -21.51
N THR A 131 -6.92 12.06 -21.97
CA THR A 131 -6.04 12.76 -22.93
C THR A 131 -4.82 13.36 -22.24
N GLY A 132 -4.97 13.74 -20.96
CA GLY A 132 -3.96 14.44 -20.20
C GLY A 132 -3.89 15.95 -20.47
N ALA A 133 -4.90 16.53 -21.13
CA ALA A 133 -5.02 17.97 -21.35
C ALA A 133 -5.07 18.77 -20.04
N ASN A 134 -5.66 18.19 -18.99
CA ASN A 134 -5.65 18.72 -17.63
C ASN A 134 -4.98 17.72 -16.67
N PRO A 135 -3.70 17.92 -16.32
CA PRO A 135 -2.96 17.05 -15.41
C PRO A 135 -3.65 16.84 -14.05
N ASN A 136 -4.42 17.82 -13.56
CA ASN A 136 -5.13 17.71 -12.27
C ASN A 136 -6.29 16.70 -12.30
N LEU A 137 -6.77 16.34 -13.49
CA LEU A 137 -7.84 15.37 -13.71
C LEU A 137 -7.30 13.99 -14.12
N THR A 138 -5.97 13.83 -14.19
CA THR A 138 -5.33 12.54 -14.50
C THR A 138 -5.00 11.75 -13.24
N ASN A 139 -4.85 10.44 -13.39
CA ASN A 139 -4.22 9.60 -12.40
C ASN A 139 -2.73 9.90 -12.33
N GLY A 140 -2.30 10.56 -11.25
CA GLY A 140 -0.91 10.95 -11.05
C GLY A 140 0.08 9.77 -11.05
N GLN A 141 -0.32 8.57 -10.58
CA GLN A 141 0.54 7.38 -10.64
C GLN A 141 0.74 6.92 -12.09
N SER A 142 -0.34 6.89 -12.88
CA SER A 142 -0.27 6.56 -14.30
C SER A 142 0.55 7.59 -15.09
N SER A 143 0.41 8.89 -14.77
CA SER A 143 1.25 9.95 -15.32
C SER A 143 2.73 9.72 -15.03
N MET A 144 3.09 9.36 -13.80
CA MET A 144 4.47 8.99 -13.45
C MET A 144 4.98 7.80 -14.27
N PHE A 145 4.16 6.76 -14.44
CA PHE A 145 4.55 5.59 -15.24
C PHE A 145 4.78 5.93 -16.72
N ARG A 146 4.02 6.88 -17.30
CA ARG A 146 4.21 7.35 -18.68
C ARG A 146 5.51 8.11 -18.89
N VAL A 147 5.81 9.09 -18.03
CA VAL A 147 6.90 10.05 -18.28
C VAL A 147 8.27 9.58 -17.78
N SER A 148 8.32 8.51 -17.00
CA SER A 148 9.59 8.00 -16.50
C SER A 148 10.48 7.56 -17.68
N PHE A 149 11.72 8.08 -17.77
CA PHE A 149 12.71 7.72 -18.81
C PHE A 149 13.06 6.22 -18.83
N VAL A 150 12.60 5.49 -17.80
CA VAL A 150 12.62 4.04 -17.67
C VAL A 150 11.32 3.67 -16.92
N PRO A 151 10.55 2.64 -17.30
CA PRO A 151 9.31 2.22 -16.60
C PRO A 151 9.48 1.72 -15.15
N GLY A 152 10.48 2.23 -14.42
CA GLY A 152 11.05 1.58 -13.26
C GLY A 152 11.61 0.20 -13.63
N ARG A 153 12.15 -0.51 -12.64
CA ARG A 153 12.44 -1.93 -12.73
C ARG A 153 11.71 -2.65 -11.62
N ILE A 154 11.06 -3.76 -11.97
CA ILE A 154 10.45 -4.64 -11.00
C ILE A 154 11.58 -5.26 -10.18
N SER A 155 11.47 -5.13 -8.86
CA SER A 155 12.39 -5.77 -7.91
C SER A 155 12.48 -7.27 -8.18
N ALA A 156 13.70 -7.83 -8.17
CA ALA A 156 13.90 -9.27 -8.25
C ALA A 156 13.17 -10.02 -7.13
N THR A 157 13.02 -9.45 -5.93
CA THR A 157 12.25 -10.06 -4.84
C THR A 157 10.79 -10.25 -5.22
N PHE A 158 10.15 -9.22 -5.77
CA PHE A 158 8.75 -9.28 -6.21
C PHE A 158 8.58 -10.20 -7.42
N PHE A 159 9.43 -10.03 -8.43
CA PHE A 159 9.39 -10.85 -9.63
C PHE A 159 9.58 -12.35 -9.31
N ASN A 160 10.61 -12.69 -8.52
CA ASN A 160 10.94 -14.07 -8.21
C ASN A 160 9.85 -14.73 -7.35
N TYR A 161 9.19 -14.00 -6.44
CA TYR A 161 8.06 -14.56 -5.70
C TYR A 161 6.93 -14.97 -6.65
N LEU A 162 6.50 -14.07 -7.53
CA LEU A 162 5.46 -14.36 -8.51
C LEU A 162 5.86 -15.53 -9.43
N LYS A 163 7.09 -15.53 -9.93
CA LYS A 163 7.62 -16.60 -10.79
C LYS A 163 7.67 -17.95 -10.07
N ASN A 164 8.20 -18.01 -8.86
CA ASN A 164 8.39 -19.25 -8.12
C ASN A 164 7.07 -19.86 -7.63
N THR A 165 6.04 -19.04 -7.46
CA THR A 165 4.69 -19.50 -7.06
C THR A 165 3.77 -19.77 -8.25
N GLY A 166 4.26 -19.62 -9.49
CA GLY A 166 3.44 -19.79 -10.71
C GLY A 166 2.30 -18.77 -10.79
N ASP A 167 2.52 -17.55 -10.30
CA ASP A 167 1.47 -16.56 -10.12
C ASP A 167 0.95 -16.00 -11.45
N PRO A 168 -0.37 -16.10 -11.74
CA PRO A 168 -0.93 -15.65 -13.01
C PRO A 168 -0.86 -14.13 -13.20
N ARG A 169 -0.56 -13.34 -12.17
CA ARG A 169 -0.35 -11.89 -12.26
C ARG A 169 0.94 -11.53 -12.99
N LEU A 170 1.89 -12.47 -13.08
CA LEU A 170 3.19 -12.25 -13.69
C LEU A 170 3.10 -11.86 -15.18
N LYS A 171 2.08 -12.32 -15.91
CA LYS A 171 1.87 -11.94 -17.32
C LYS A 171 1.40 -10.49 -17.53
N TYR A 172 0.94 -9.83 -16.46
CA TYR A 172 0.34 -8.50 -16.53
C TYR A 172 1.15 -7.41 -15.85
N ILE A 173 1.83 -7.72 -14.72
CA ILE A 173 2.55 -6.71 -13.95
C ILE A 173 3.83 -6.23 -14.66
N PRO A 174 4.82 -7.10 -14.93
CA PRO A 174 6.03 -6.75 -15.66
C PRO A 174 5.85 -6.71 -17.18
N ALA A 175 6.70 -5.92 -17.84
CA ALA A 175 6.99 -6.01 -19.26
C ALA A 175 8.48 -5.69 -19.54
N ILE A 176 9.06 -6.33 -20.57
CA ILE A 176 10.37 -5.95 -21.12
C ILE A 176 10.15 -4.93 -22.24
N TYR A 177 11.04 -3.94 -22.29
CA TYR A 177 11.03 -2.85 -23.26
C TYR A 177 12.28 -2.93 -24.13
N THR A 178 12.14 -2.89 -25.45
CA THR A 178 13.29 -2.76 -26.37
C THR A 178 13.69 -1.31 -26.60
N ASP A 179 12.72 -0.39 -26.51
CA ASP A 179 12.91 1.05 -26.36
C ASP A 179 11.99 1.53 -25.24
N TRP A 180 12.51 2.28 -24.28
CA TRP A 180 11.71 2.81 -23.18
C TRP A 180 10.70 3.88 -23.64
N ARG A 181 10.87 4.44 -24.84
CA ARG A 181 9.94 5.41 -25.45
C ARG A 181 8.78 4.75 -26.18
N ASP A 182 8.90 3.45 -26.49
CA ASP A 182 7.92 2.71 -27.27
C ASP A 182 7.19 1.67 -26.39
N ASN A 183 5.88 1.85 -26.25
CA ASN A 183 5.01 0.90 -25.54
C ASN A 183 4.33 -0.11 -26.48
N THR A 184 4.56 -0.02 -27.80
CA THR A 184 3.97 -0.92 -28.80
C THR A 184 4.77 -2.22 -28.96
N SER A 185 6.09 -2.18 -28.73
CA SER A 185 7.01 -3.31 -28.89
C SER A 185 7.41 -3.99 -27.57
N ILE A 186 6.50 -4.04 -26.58
CA ILE A 186 6.79 -4.64 -25.27
C ILE A 186 6.67 -6.16 -25.29
N LYS A 187 7.44 -6.85 -24.43
CA LYS A 187 7.36 -8.31 -24.28
C LYS A 187 6.85 -8.70 -22.89
N THR A 188 5.79 -9.50 -22.87
CA THR A 188 5.08 -9.93 -21.65
C THR A 188 5.24 -11.42 -21.33
N ASP A 189 5.98 -12.18 -22.14
CA ASP A 189 6.24 -13.60 -21.90
C ASP A 189 7.06 -13.78 -20.60
N PRO A 190 6.51 -14.41 -19.55
CA PRO A 190 7.21 -14.62 -18.29
C PRO A 190 8.53 -15.40 -18.42
N ALA A 191 8.71 -16.21 -19.47
CA ALA A 191 9.91 -17.03 -19.66
C ALA A 191 11.18 -16.18 -19.87
N ILE A 192 11.06 -15.05 -20.56
CA ILE A 192 12.17 -14.14 -20.86
C ILE A 192 12.29 -12.98 -19.85
N GLN A 193 11.29 -12.81 -18.98
CA GLN A 193 11.27 -11.75 -17.99
C GLN A 193 12.18 -12.04 -16.79
N LYS A 194 12.71 -10.98 -16.19
CA LYS A 194 13.46 -11.01 -14.94
C LYS A 194 13.39 -9.66 -14.22
N GLY A 195 13.29 -9.71 -12.89
CA GLY A 195 13.40 -8.51 -12.05
C GLY A 195 14.85 -8.07 -11.88
N LEU A 196 15.06 -6.78 -11.61
CA LEU A 196 16.39 -6.24 -11.31
C LEU A 196 16.77 -6.61 -9.87
N PRO A 197 17.95 -7.21 -9.62
CA PRO A 197 18.43 -7.43 -8.26
C PRO A 197 18.45 -6.12 -7.45
N ASN A 198 17.92 -6.17 -6.24
CA ASN A 198 17.73 -4.97 -5.43
C ASN A 198 19.08 -4.36 -5.06
N GLY A 199 19.18 -3.03 -5.16
CA GLY A 199 20.39 -2.29 -4.77
C GLY A 199 21.45 -2.15 -5.85
N LEU A 200 21.21 -2.67 -7.05
CA LEU A 200 22.08 -2.41 -8.20
C LEU A 200 21.73 -1.07 -8.86
N ASN A 201 22.76 -0.40 -9.36
CA ASN A 201 22.65 0.78 -10.21
C ASN A 201 23.31 0.51 -11.57
N ARG A 202 23.31 1.50 -12.47
CA ARG A 202 23.86 1.33 -13.83
C ARG A 202 25.33 0.92 -13.88
N THR A 203 26.11 1.18 -12.83
CA THR A 203 27.53 0.83 -12.77
C THR A 203 27.79 -0.53 -12.10
N THR A 204 26.92 -0.96 -11.18
CA THR A 204 27.08 -2.24 -10.49
C THR A 204 26.30 -3.38 -11.15
N MET A 205 25.26 -3.05 -11.90
CA MET A 205 24.41 -4.02 -12.60
C MET A 205 25.20 -4.85 -13.60
N GLU A 206 26.12 -4.26 -14.36
CA GLU A 206 26.93 -4.98 -15.36
C GLU A 206 27.85 -6.06 -14.76
N LYS A 207 28.10 -5.97 -13.44
CA LYS A 207 28.94 -6.92 -12.70
C LYS A 207 28.13 -8.04 -12.04
N ASP A 208 26.81 -7.95 -12.05
CA ASP A 208 25.94 -8.94 -11.44
C ASP A 208 25.84 -10.19 -12.35
N PRO A 209 25.87 -11.41 -11.79
CA PRO A 209 25.79 -12.64 -12.58
C PRO A 209 24.51 -12.79 -13.42
N SER A 210 23.42 -12.07 -13.07
CA SER A 210 22.19 -12.08 -13.85
C SER A 210 22.24 -11.16 -15.07
N TYR A 211 23.27 -10.32 -15.22
CA TYR A 211 23.41 -9.39 -16.33
C TYR A 211 23.83 -10.13 -17.60
N ASP A 212 23.06 -9.92 -18.66
CA ASP A 212 23.38 -10.40 -20.00
C ASP A 212 24.12 -9.29 -20.77
N PRO A 213 25.43 -9.44 -21.02
CA PRO A 213 26.22 -8.45 -21.75
C PRO A 213 25.81 -8.36 -23.23
N ALA A 214 25.19 -9.40 -23.81
CA ALA A 214 24.71 -9.35 -25.19
C ALA A 214 23.51 -8.41 -25.36
N LEU A 215 22.71 -8.22 -24.30
CA LEU A 215 21.60 -7.27 -24.28
C LEU A 215 22.05 -5.85 -23.93
N GLY A 216 23.20 -5.70 -23.27
CA GLY A 216 23.95 -4.44 -23.15
C GLY A 216 23.23 -3.25 -22.52
N SER A 217 22.14 -3.48 -21.78
CA SER A 217 21.29 -2.41 -21.24
C SER A 217 20.46 -2.88 -20.04
N GLU A 218 20.06 -1.93 -19.19
CA GLU A 218 19.08 -2.12 -18.12
C GLU A 218 17.69 -2.53 -18.64
N LEU A 219 17.44 -2.40 -19.95
CA LEU A 219 16.20 -2.80 -20.62
C LEU A 219 15.94 -4.31 -20.65
N GLN A 220 16.96 -5.14 -20.37
CA GLN A 220 16.80 -6.59 -20.20
C GLN A 220 15.99 -6.97 -18.95
N TYR A 221 15.86 -6.05 -18.00
CA TYR A 221 15.07 -6.24 -16.78
C TYR A 221 13.68 -5.66 -16.96
N SER A 222 12.68 -6.35 -16.44
CA SER A 222 11.29 -5.96 -16.61
C SER A 222 10.97 -4.67 -15.85
N GLY A 223 10.26 -3.75 -16.50
CA GLY A 223 9.61 -2.59 -15.87
C GLY A 223 8.12 -2.83 -15.66
N ILE A 224 7.41 -1.83 -15.15
CA ILE A 224 5.94 -1.89 -15.04
C ILE A 224 5.32 -1.95 -16.43
N ASN A 225 4.30 -2.79 -16.64
CA ASN A 225 3.58 -2.86 -17.89
C ASN A 225 2.70 -1.61 -18.08
N ARG A 226 3.20 -0.66 -18.86
CA ARG A 226 2.52 0.61 -19.13
C ARG A 226 1.20 0.47 -19.89
N ASN A 227 1.03 -0.58 -20.70
CA ASN A 227 -0.22 -0.78 -21.43
C ASN A 227 -1.39 -1.06 -20.49
N ILE A 228 -1.10 -1.60 -19.31
CA ILE A 228 -2.09 -1.86 -18.26
C ILE A 228 -2.16 -0.69 -17.27
N PHE A 229 -1.00 -0.24 -16.73
CA PHE A 229 -0.99 0.64 -15.55
C PHE A 229 -0.80 2.14 -15.84
N ALA A 230 -0.42 2.52 -17.07
CA ALA A 230 -0.09 3.91 -17.40
C ALA A 230 -1.22 4.66 -18.14
N LYS A 231 -2.48 4.23 -17.98
CA LYS A 231 -3.65 4.93 -18.49
C LYS A 231 -4.02 6.12 -17.62
N LEU A 232 -4.12 7.32 -18.21
CA LEU A 232 -4.30 8.57 -17.45
C LEU A 232 -5.67 8.70 -16.76
N ASP A 233 -6.68 7.99 -17.25
CA ASP A 233 -8.00 7.81 -16.62
C ASP A 233 -8.08 6.56 -15.73
N GLY A 234 -6.95 5.87 -15.54
CA GLY A 234 -6.84 4.64 -14.77
C GLY A 234 -7.20 4.81 -13.29
N PRO A 235 -7.48 3.71 -12.60
CA PRO A 235 -7.88 3.73 -11.20
C PRO A 235 -6.72 3.99 -10.25
N ARG A 236 -7.00 4.69 -9.15
CA ARG A 236 -6.15 4.82 -7.97
C ARG A 236 -6.84 4.16 -6.79
N MET A 237 -6.24 3.08 -6.31
CA MET A 237 -6.76 2.28 -5.20
C MET A 237 -6.34 2.90 -3.86
N PHE A 238 -7.27 2.92 -2.90
CA PHE A 238 -6.99 3.38 -1.53
C PHE A 238 -7.21 2.29 -0.49
N LEU A 239 -8.27 1.51 -0.66
CA LEU A 239 -8.61 0.35 0.15
C LEU A 239 -9.45 -0.62 -0.67
N THR A 240 -9.07 -1.88 -0.66
CA THR A 240 -9.73 -2.93 -1.44
C THR A 240 -10.33 -4.04 -0.57
N TYR A 241 -11.26 -4.79 -1.17
CA TYR A 241 -11.87 -5.98 -0.62
C TYR A 241 -10.81 -7.05 -0.34
N ALA A 242 -9.84 -7.21 -1.24
CA ALA A 242 -8.72 -8.12 -1.06
C ALA A 242 -7.96 -7.84 0.25
N GLU A 243 -7.64 -6.58 0.51
CA GLU A 243 -7.00 -6.16 1.76
C GLU A 243 -7.87 -6.48 2.97
N SER A 244 -9.18 -6.18 2.92
CA SER A 244 -10.10 -6.48 4.01
C SER A 244 -10.15 -7.98 4.31
N GLN A 245 -10.27 -8.82 3.28
CA GLN A 245 -10.31 -10.29 3.43
C GLN A 245 -9.02 -10.85 4.01
N LEU A 246 -7.86 -10.37 3.56
CA LEU A 246 -6.56 -10.81 4.09
C LEU A 246 -6.35 -10.38 5.55
N LEU A 247 -6.78 -9.17 5.93
CA LEU A 247 -6.73 -8.73 7.33
C LEU A 247 -7.71 -9.51 8.22
N LEU A 248 -8.89 -9.87 7.71
CA LEU A 248 -9.83 -10.75 8.41
C LEU A 248 -9.26 -12.16 8.55
N ALA A 249 -8.57 -12.69 7.52
CA ALA A 249 -7.91 -13.99 7.61
C ALA A 249 -6.87 -13.98 8.73
N GLU A 250 -6.07 -12.91 8.84
CA GLU A 250 -5.14 -12.74 9.95
C GLU A 250 -5.86 -12.67 11.30
N ALA A 251 -6.95 -11.90 11.40
CA ALA A 251 -7.75 -11.82 12.61
C ALA A 251 -8.34 -13.17 13.03
N ALA A 252 -8.74 -14.01 12.08
CA ALA A 252 -9.24 -15.36 12.33
C ALA A 252 -8.11 -16.29 12.83
N ILE A 253 -6.91 -16.24 12.24
CA ILE A 253 -5.73 -16.97 12.74
C ILE A 253 -5.38 -16.54 14.17
N ARG A 254 -5.52 -15.24 14.48
CA ARG A 254 -5.31 -14.70 15.84
C ARG A 254 -6.41 -15.08 16.84
N GLY A 255 -7.50 -15.72 16.40
CA GLY A 255 -8.66 -16.02 17.24
C GLY A 255 -9.43 -14.78 17.70
N TRP A 256 -9.31 -13.65 16.98
CA TRP A 256 -10.01 -12.40 17.31
C TRP A 256 -11.44 -12.38 16.81
N ILE A 257 -11.72 -13.13 15.74
CA ILE A 257 -13.03 -13.29 15.14
C ILE A 257 -13.33 -14.76 14.88
N SER A 258 -14.61 -15.11 14.82
CA SER A 258 -15.07 -16.47 14.48
C SER A 258 -15.39 -16.56 13.00
N ALA A 259 -14.39 -16.88 12.17
CA ALA A 259 -14.55 -17.06 10.73
C ALA A 259 -13.54 -18.10 10.21
N ASP A 260 -13.83 -18.70 9.05
CA ASP A 260 -12.87 -19.60 8.40
C ASP A 260 -11.73 -18.81 7.74
N ALA A 261 -10.53 -18.88 8.33
CA ALA A 261 -9.34 -18.20 7.85
C ALA A 261 -8.96 -18.60 6.42
N LYS A 262 -9.21 -19.86 6.02
CA LYS A 262 -8.87 -20.34 4.67
C LYS A 262 -9.76 -19.68 3.62
N SER A 263 -11.08 -19.68 3.82
CA SER A 263 -12.02 -19.01 2.93
C SER A 263 -11.73 -17.51 2.78
N LEU A 264 -11.38 -16.83 3.88
CA LEU A 264 -10.98 -15.42 3.86
C LEU A 264 -9.69 -15.20 3.07
N TYR A 265 -8.66 -16.00 3.31
CA TYR A 265 -7.40 -15.93 2.57
C TYR A 265 -7.61 -16.15 1.06
N GLU A 266 -8.31 -17.22 0.68
CA GLU A 266 -8.58 -17.57 -0.72
C GLU A 266 -9.41 -16.49 -1.42
N SER A 267 -10.40 -15.93 -0.74
CA SER A 267 -11.20 -14.79 -1.22
C SER A 267 -10.35 -13.54 -1.44
N GLY A 268 -9.42 -13.27 -0.51
CA GLY A 268 -8.50 -12.15 -0.59
C GLY A 268 -7.54 -12.26 -1.78
N VAL A 269 -6.92 -13.44 -1.98
CA VAL A 269 -6.04 -13.73 -3.10
C VAL A 269 -6.79 -13.62 -4.43
N ALA A 270 -7.96 -14.25 -4.52
CA ALA A 270 -8.78 -14.21 -5.73
C ALA A 270 -9.22 -12.78 -6.07
N ALA A 271 -9.63 -11.99 -5.07
CA ALA A 271 -10.01 -10.60 -5.25
C ALA A 271 -8.82 -9.74 -5.73
N ALA A 272 -7.62 -9.96 -5.16
CA ALA A 272 -6.39 -9.28 -5.56
C ALA A 272 -5.98 -9.60 -7.01
N MET A 273 -6.25 -10.82 -7.49
CA MET A 273 -6.02 -11.19 -8.89
C MET A 273 -7.02 -10.53 -9.84
N ARG A 274 -8.29 -10.45 -9.46
CA ARG A 274 -9.33 -9.84 -10.31
C ARG A 274 -9.24 -8.32 -10.41
N ILE A 275 -8.45 -7.66 -9.56
CA ILE A 275 -8.35 -6.19 -9.55
C ILE A 275 -7.78 -5.61 -10.85
N TYR A 276 -7.00 -6.39 -11.62
CA TYR A 276 -6.36 -5.88 -12.84
C TYR A 276 -7.35 -5.56 -13.97
N LEU A 277 -8.56 -6.14 -13.93
CA LEU A 277 -9.66 -5.76 -14.82
C LEU A 277 -10.09 -4.29 -14.64
N GLU A 278 -9.86 -3.70 -13.46
CA GLU A 278 -10.13 -2.27 -13.22
C GLU A 278 -9.18 -1.36 -14.01
N TYR A 279 -8.01 -1.86 -14.38
CA TYR A 279 -6.96 -1.16 -15.13
C TYR A 279 -7.09 -1.40 -16.63
N ASP A 280 -7.28 -2.65 -17.06
CA ASP A 280 -7.42 -3.00 -18.48
C ASP A 280 -8.23 -4.30 -18.66
N ALA A 281 -9.12 -4.32 -19.65
CA ALA A 281 -9.97 -5.48 -19.93
C ALA A 281 -9.17 -6.72 -20.39
N SER A 282 -7.99 -6.55 -20.98
CA SER A 282 -7.08 -7.64 -21.36
C SER A 282 -6.36 -8.26 -20.16
N ALA A 283 -6.31 -7.57 -19.02
CA ALA A 283 -5.72 -8.05 -17.78
C ALA A 283 -6.69 -8.97 -17.00
N ASN A 284 -7.28 -9.92 -17.70
CA ASN A 284 -8.27 -10.86 -17.17
C ASN A 284 -7.60 -12.13 -16.64
N ILE A 285 -7.53 -12.28 -15.33
CA ILE A 285 -7.14 -13.54 -14.69
C ILE A 285 -8.41 -14.37 -14.46
N THR A 286 -8.47 -15.54 -15.10
CA THR A 286 -9.67 -16.39 -15.09
C THR A 286 -9.85 -17.12 -13.77
N GLU A 287 -11.07 -17.62 -13.50
CA GLU A 287 -11.32 -18.47 -12.34
C GLU A 287 -10.42 -19.70 -12.34
N THR A 288 -10.22 -20.32 -13.51
CA THR A 288 -9.33 -21.48 -13.67
C THR A 288 -7.89 -21.16 -13.26
N ASP A 289 -7.36 -20.00 -13.68
CA ASP A 289 -6.01 -19.56 -13.30
C ASP A 289 -5.90 -19.34 -11.77
N ILE A 290 -6.92 -18.75 -11.16
CA ILE A 290 -6.99 -18.50 -9.71
C ILE A 290 -7.01 -19.83 -8.94
N GLN A 291 -7.88 -20.76 -9.33
CA GLN A 291 -8.00 -22.06 -8.65
C GLN A 291 -6.73 -22.91 -8.83
N ALA A 292 -6.10 -22.86 -10.00
CA ALA A 292 -4.80 -23.51 -10.23
C ALA A 292 -3.73 -22.95 -9.28
N TYR A 293 -3.67 -21.63 -9.11
CA TYR A 293 -2.74 -20.99 -8.18
C TYR A 293 -2.98 -21.39 -6.73
N LEU A 294 -4.24 -21.33 -6.26
CA LEU A 294 -4.60 -21.68 -4.88
C LEU A 294 -4.35 -23.16 -4.57
N THR A 295 -4.57 -24.03 -5.55
CA THR A 295 -4.26 -25.47 -5.44
C THR A 295 -2.76 -25.72 -5.33
N ALA A 296 -1.95 -25.01 -6.13
CA ALA A 296 -0.49 -25.13 -6.10
C ALA A 296 0.14 -24.49 -4.87
N ASN A 297 -0.53 -23.51 -4.25
CA ASN A 297 -0.03 -22.74 -3.11
C ASN A 297 -1.04 -22.79 -1.94
N PRO A 298 -1.28 -23.97 -1.33
CA PRO A 298 -2.32 -24.14 -0.33
C PRO A 298 -2.02 -23.32 0.93
N PHE A 299 -3.07 -22.73 1.51
CA PHE A 299 -2.99 -22.03 2.78
C PHE A 299 -2.83 -23.01 3.95
N VAL A 300 -1.84 -22.76 4.82
CA VAL A 300 -1.53 -23.68 5.93
C VAL A 300 -2.46 -23.53 7.14
N GLY A 301 -3.12 -22.37 7.28
CA GLY A 301 -4.06 -22.11 8.36
C GLY A 301 -3.44 -22.16 9.76
N ILE A 302 -4.24 -22.53 10.76
CA ILE A 302 -3.81 -22.58 12.17
C ILE A 302 -2.80 -23.70 12.48
N GLY A 303 -2.57 -24.62 11.54
CA GLY A 303 -1.59 -25.71 11.70
C GLY A 303 -0.14 -25.21 11.74
N ASP A 304 0.14 -24.05 11.13
CA ASP A 304 1.41 -23.33 11.22
C ASP A 304 1.13 -21.83 11.16
N THR A 305 0.93 -21.22 12.34
CA THR A 305 0.47 -19.82 12.46
C THR A 305 1.48 -18.81 11.91
N GLU A 306 2.78 -19.02 12.13
CA GLU A 306 3.84 -18.16 11.58
C GLU A 306 3.84 -18.22 10.05
N LYS A 307 3.75 -19.44 9.49
CA LYS A 307 3.68 -19.60 8.03
C LYS A 307 2.37 -19.04 7.45
N ALA A 308 1.25 -19.15 8.16
CA ALA A 308 0.00 -18.53 7.77
C ALA A 308 0.10 -17.00 7.75
N PHE A 309 0.72 -16.39 8.77
CA PHE A 309 0.97 -14.94 8.79
C PHE A 309 1.88 -14.50 7.64
N GLU A 310 2.92 -15.29 7.32
CA GLU A 310 3.76 -15.07 6.13
C GLU A 310 2.93 -15.11 4.84
N GLN A 311 2.11 -16.15 4.65
CA GLN A 311 1.28 -16.29 3.45
C GLN A 311 0.31 -15.11 3.30
N ILE A 312 -0.44 -14.79 4.35
CA ILE A 312 -1.41 -13.69 4.36
C ILE A 312 -0.72 -12.36 4.03
N ASN A 313 0.35 -12.00 4.75
CA ASN A 313 0.96 -10.70 4.61
C ASN A 313 1.82 -10.58 3.33
N THR A 314 2.33 -11.68 2.80
CA THR A 314 2.98 -11.69 1.48
C THR A 314 1.94 -11.51 0.36
N GLN A 315 0.77 -12.13 0.46
CA GLN A 315 -0.33 -11.85 -0.47
C GLN A 315 -0.86 -10.43 -0.32
N TYR A 316 -0.90 -9.88 0.90
CA TYR A 316 -1.26 -8.49 1.15
C TYR A 316 -0.27 -7.53 0.47
N TRP A 317 1.04 -7.79 0.59
CA TRP A 317 2.09 -7.06 -0.09
C TRP A 317 1.91 -7.01 -1.62
N ILE A 318 1.45 -8.11 -2.23
CA ILE A 318 1.15 -8.16 -3.67
C ILE A 318 -0.15 -7.41 -3.99
N ALA A 319 -1.20 -7.61 -3.19
CA ALA A 319 -2.48 -6.95 -3.36
C ALA A 319 -2.35 -5.42 -3.30
N THR A 320 -1.42 -4.91 -2.47
CA THR A 320 -1.18 -3.47 -2.31
C THR A 320 -0.06 -2.93 -3.20
N PHE A 321 0.47 -3.69 -4.17
CA PHE A 321 1.60 -3.30 -5.01
C PHE A 321 1.50 -1.86 -5.59
N LEU A 322 0.31 -1.43 -6.04
CA LEU A 322 0.06 -0.08 -6.57
C LEU A 322 -0.31 0.96 -5.51
N ASN A 323 -0.44 0.57 -4.24
CA ASN A 323 -0.62 1.43 -3.08
C ASN A 323 0.60 1.34 -2.15
N GLY A 324 1.74 1.88 -2.62
CA GLY A 324 3.03 1.76 -1.94
C GLY A 324 3.05 2.28 -0.49
N TYR A 325 2.20 3.25 -0.13
CA TYR A 325 2.04 3.72 1.25
C TYR A 325 1.57 2.59 2.18
N GLU A 326 0.56 1.84 1.74
CA GLU A 326 0.00 0.74 2.51
C GLU A 326 0.94 -0.46 2.52
N THR A 327 1.56 -0.78 1.38
CA THR A 327 2.59 -1.83 1.29
C THR A 327 3.71 -1.58 2.30
N TYR A 328 4.24 -0.35 2.33
CA TYR A 328 5.31 0.02 3.25
C TYR A 328 4.89 -0.03 4.72
N ALA A 329 3.66 0.41 5.04
CA ALA A 329 3.13 0.31 6.39
C ALA A 329 2.90 -1.16 6.82
N ASN A 330 2.39 -2.01 5.92
CA ASN A 330 2.09 -3.40 6.25
C ASN A 330 3.35 -4.26 6.40
N VAL A 331 4.37 -4.05 5.57
CA VAL A 331 5.66 -4.75 5.71
C VAL A 331 6.30 -4.42 7.05
N ARG A 332 6.31 -3.15 7.46
CA ARG A 332 6.84 -2.75 8.79
C ARG A 332 6.04 -3.39 9.92
N ARG A 333 4.71 -3.36 9.83
CA ARG A 333 3.80 -3.90 10.85
C ARG A 333 3.92 -5.41 11.00
N SER A 334 3.85 -6.14 9.89
CA SER A 334 3.80 -7.60 9.89
C SER A 334 5.20 -8.25 9.92
N GLY A 335 6.21 -7.56 9.40
CA GLY A 335 7.53 -8.15 9.12
C GLY A 335 7.60 -8.96 7.82
N TYR A 336 6.51 -8.98 7.03
CA TYR A 336 6.38 -9.81 5.84
C TYR A 336 6.09 -9.03 4.55
N PRO A 337 6.60 -9.50 3.39
CA PRO A 337 7.59 -10.58 3.27
C PRO A 337 8.92 -10.22 3.97
N LYS A 338 9.72 -11.21 4.34
CA LYS A 338 11.03 -10.99 4.96
C LYS A 338 12.00 -10.39 3.93
N LEU A 339 11.98 -9.06 3.83
CA LEU A 339 12.81 -8.31 2.88
C LEU A 339 14.26 -8.31 3.32
N ILE A 340 15.17 -8.48 2.36
CA ILE A 340 16.61 -8.36 2.57
C ILE A 340 16.97 -6.87 2.43
N PRO A 341 17.51 -6.23 3.49
CA PRO A 341 17.97 -4.85 3.39
C PRO A 341 19.09 -4.71 2.38
N VAL A 342 19.06 -3.62 1.60
CA VAL A 342 20.10 -3.30 0.64
C VAL A 342 21.17 -2.47 1.34
N ASN A 343 22.42 -2.94 1.27
CA ASN A 343 23.59 -2.19 1.71
C ASN A 343 24.45 -1.86 0.48
N TYR A 344 24.14 -0.73 -0.14
CA TYR A 344 24.87 -0.22 -1.29
C TYR A 344 26.17 0.43 -0.84
N LYS A 345 27.28 0.00 -1.45
CA LYS A 345 28.61 0.54 -1.21
C LYS A 345 29.11 1.25 -2.47
N THR A 346 29.77 2.40 -2.28
CA THR A 346 30.51 3.07 -3.35
C THR A 346 31.69 2.20 -3.81
N ALA A 347 32.33 2.56 -4.93
CA ALA A 347 33.52 1.87 -5.41
C ALA A 347 34.68 1.84 -4.39
N GLY A 348 34.72 2.81 -3.46
CA GLY A 348 35.68 2.88 -2.35
C GLY A 348 35.26 2.13 -1.09
N GLY A 349 34.14 1.40 -1.11
CA GLY A 349 33.64 0.60 0.02
C GLY A 349 32.83 1.35 1.07
N ALA A 350 32.68 2.67 0.95
CA ALA A 350 31.85 3.48 1.85
C ALA A 350 30.35 3.21 1.61
N SER A 351 29.53 3.26 2.67
CA SER A 351 28.07 3.20 2.50
C SER A 351 27.58 4.44 1.77
N ASP A 352 26.67 4.24 0.82
CA ASP A 352 25.91 5.34 0.19
C ASP A 352 24.41 5.11 0.41
N ASN A 353 24.09 4.69 1.64
CA ASN A 353 22.73 4.57 2.15
C ASN A 353 22.56 5.55 3.31
N ASP A 354 21.50 6.36 3.26
CA ASP A 354 21.13 7.27 4.35
C ASP A 354 20.70 6.54 5.65
N THR A 355 20.55 5.22 5.58
CA THR A 355 20.17 4.34 6.71
C THR A 355 21.25 3.32 7.08
N ASP A 356 22.47 3.43 6.52
CA ASP A 356 23.56 2.46 6.68
C ASP A 356 23.13 1.01 6.39
N GLY A 357 22.29 0.85 5.37
CA GLY A 357 21.80 -0.45 4.92
C GLY A 357 20.69 -1.05 5.78
N LYS A 358 20.14 -0.30 6.75
CA LYS A 358 18.94 -0.71 7.50
C LYS A 358 17.67 -0.37 6.70
N PHE A 359 16.65 -1.22 6.82
CA PHE A 359 15.36 -0.94 6.21
C PHE A 359 14.72 0.32 6.85
N PRO A 360 14.35 1.35 6.07
CA PRO A 360 13.68 2.53 6.61
C PRO A 360 12.41 2.17 7.38
N ARG A 361 12.21 2.83 8.52
CA ARG A 361 11.05 2.67 9.40
C ARG A 361 10.10 3.87 9.38
N ARG A 362 10.55 5.02 8.87
CA ARG A 362 9.76 6.23 8.62
C ARG A 362 10.43 7.15 7.59
N LEU A 363 9.73 8.20 7.20
CA LEU A 363 10.32 9.36 6.53
C LEU A 363 10.72 10.40 7.58
N ARG A 364 11.79 11.14 7.31
CA ARG A 364 12.11 12.36 8.07
C ARG A 364 11.05 13.41 7.84
N TYR A 365 10.81 14.31 8.80
CA TYR A 365 9.92 15.43 8.55
C TYR A 365 10.50 16.37 7.47
N PRO A 366 9.65 17.07 6.70
CA PRO A 366 10.12 18.02 5.69
C PRO A 366 10.92 19.17 6.31
N TRP A 367 12.25 19.14 6.12
CA TRP A 367 13.20 20.10 6.70
C TRP A 367 12.80 21.56 6.50
N GLN A 368 12.51 21.97 5.27
CA GLN A 368 12.33 23.38 4.90
C GLN A 368 11.06 24.00 5.48
N ALA A 369 9.96 23.24 5.60
CA ALA A 369 8.69 23.77 6.06
C ALA A 369 8.59 23.70 7.60
N GLU A 370 8.92 22.56 8.20
CA GLU A 370 8.64 22.34 9.63
C GLU A 370 9.64 23.06 10.53
N ILE A 371 10.93 23.00 10.21
CA ILE A 371 11.97 23.65 11.03
C ILE A 371 11.93 25.17 10.88
N ALA A 372 11.60 25.67 9.68
CA ALA A 372 11.54 27.11 9.46
C ALA A 372 10.28 27.76 10.03
N LEU A 373 9.13 27.08 9.98
CA LEU A 373 7.82 27.67 10.29
C LEU A 373 7.23 27.21 11.63
N ASN A 374 7.58 26.01 12.09
CA ASN A 374 6.96 25.36 13.26
C ASN A 374 7.99 24.74 14.23
N LYS A 375 9.17 25.35 14.35
CA LYS A 375 10.35 24.81 15.06
C LYS A 375 10.07 24.23 16.44
N GLU A 376 9.36 24.96 17.30
CA GLU A 376 9.13 24.53 18.69
C GLU A 376 8.35 23.21 18.75
N ASN A 377 7.29 23.08 17.95
CA ASN A 377 6.50 21.86 17.88
C ASN A 377 7.25 20.71 17.18
N TYR A 378 8.06 21.03 16.17
CA TYR A 378 8.97 20.08 15.54
C TYR A 378 9.96 19.51 16.56
N ASP A 379 10.66 20.37 17.30
CA ASP A 379 11.66 19.97 18.30
C ASP A 379 11.01 19.10 19.39
N ALA A 380 9.79 19.45 19.81
CA ALA A 380 9.02 18.66 20.78
C ALA A 380 8.65 17.26 20.25
N ALA A 381 8.31 17.14 18.97
CA ALA A 381 8.04 15.84 18.34
C ALA A 381 9.32 15.00 18.22
N VAL A 382 10.42 15.60 17.77
CA VAL A 382 11.73 14.93 17.66
C VAL A 382 12.24 14.46 19.03
N ALA A 383 12.04 15.26 20.09
CA ALA A 383 12.39 14.86 21.44
C ALA A 383 11.66 13.58 21.89
N ARG A 384 10.36 13.45 21.58
CA ARG A 384 9.58 12.22 21.89
C ARG A 384 10.06 10.99 21.13
N MET A 385 10.73 11.18 19.99
CA MET A 385 11.29 10.10 19.17
C MET A 385 12.72 9.71 19.56
N GLY A 386 13.24 10.23 20.67
CA GLY A 386 14.60 9.93 21.14
C GLY A 386 15.65 10.95 20.71
N GLY A 387 15.24 12.11 20.20
CA GLY A 387 16.11 13.26 19.95
C GLY A 387 16.63 13.41 18.52
N ASN A 388 16.39 12.43 17.64
CA ASN A 388 16.81 12.49 16.23
C ASN A 388 15.65 12.21 15.26
N ASP A 389 15.64 12.91 14.13
CA ASP A 389 14.69 12.73 13.03
C ASP A 389 15.25 11.77 11.97
N ASP A 390 15.48 10.52 12.36
CA ASP A 390 16.10 9.51 11.49
C ASP A 390 15.08 8.59 10.82
N MET A 391 15.39 8.14 9.60
CA MET A 391 14.55 7.20 8.85
C MET A 391 14.52 5.81 9.48
N VAL A 392 15.46 5.46 10.35
CA VAL A 392 15.52 4.16 11.05
C VAL A 392 14.74 4.14 12.35
N THR A 393 14.29 5.30 12.84
CA THR A 393 13.47 5.40 14.05
C THR A 393 12.09 4.81 13.80
N ARG A 394 11.68 3.86 14.65
CA ARG A 394 10.37 3.20 14.56
C ARG A 394 9.26 4.17 14.96
N VAL A 395 8.18 4.19 14.18
CA VAL A 395 6.94 4.86 14.60
C VAL A 395 6.27 4.06 15.72
N TRP A 396 5.34 4.67 16.45
CA TRP A 396 4.76 4.10 17.67
C TRP A 396 4.19 2.69 17.48
N TRP A 397 3.43 2.43 16.42
CA TRP A 397 2.84 1.11 16.17
C TRP A 397 3.86 0.07 15.66
N ASP A 398 5.02 0.49 15.17
CA ASP A 398 6.01 -0.35 14.49
C ASP A 398 6.91 -1.09 15.49
N LYS A 399 6.30 -1.99 16.25
CA LYS A 399 6.97 -2.86 17.24
C LYS A 399 7.55 -4.12 16.59
N GLU A 400 8.59 -4.66 17.22
CA GLU A 400 9.25 -5.89 16.79
C GLU A 400 8.37 -7.11 16.99
#